data_AF-A0A3M9L6M7-F1
#
_entry.id   AF-A0A3M9L6M7-F1
#
_cell.length_a   1.000
_cell.length_b   1.000
_cell.length_c   1.000
_cell.angle_alpha   90.00
_cell.angle_beta   90.00
_cell.angle_gamma   90.00
#
_symmetry.space_group_name_H-M   'P 1'
#
loop_
_entity.id
_entity.type
_entity.pdbx_description
1 polymer ?
#
loop_
_entity_poly.entity_id
_entity_poly.type
_entity_poly.pdbx_seq_one_letter_code
_entity_poly.pdbx_strand_id
1 'polypeptide(L)'
;IAKDCGITKPLVDVAATPLGAGAGSSIRAVIAVKGHFGLPVGGGYHNMASAWDWMKTYKKQFETKEQRKAIYMPSDIGTNLVPQILGSNFQLFGPIENTNTVFPATAMTDIILAENAKELGLEIEDENHPINKLV
;
A
#
# COMPACT_ATOMS: atom_id res chain seq x y z
N ILE A 1 -22.04 12.45 9.44
CA ILE A 1 -21.13 12.44 10.61
C ILE A 1 -19.84 13.22 10.32
N ALA A 2 -18.88 12.72 9.51
CA ALA A 2 -17.57 13.40 9.36
C ALA A 2 -17.67 14.89 8.94
N LYS A 3 -18.51 15.19 7.94
CA LYS A 3 -18.81 16.56 7.51
C LYS A 3 -19.46 17.40 8.63
N ASP A 4 -20.39 16.82 9.38
CA ASP A 4 -21.09 17.50 10.48
C ASP A 4 -20.13 17.81 11.64
N CYS A 5 -19.04 17.04 11.77
CA CYS A 5 -17.94 17.30 12.69
C CYS A 5 -16.91 18.32 12.15
N GLY A 6 -17.13 18.92 10.98
CA GLY A 6 -16.24 19.93 10.38
C GLY A 6 -15.01 19.36 9.67
N ILE A 7 -14.97 18.06 9.35
CA ILE A 7 -13.85 17.46 8.60
C ILE A 7 -13.93 17.87 7.12
N THR A 8 -12.88 18.52 6.63
CA THR A 8 -12.78 19.03 5.23
C THR A 8 -11.77 18.31 4.35
N LYS A 9 -10.84 17.55 4.94
CA LYS A 9 -9.78 16.81 4.22
C LYS A 9 -9.73 15.36 4.69
N PRO A 10 -10.74 14.54 4.37
CA PRO A 10 -10.78 13.16 4.84
C PRO A 10 -9.72 12.31 4.13
N LEU A 11 -9.12 11.40 4.89
CA LEU A 11 -8.38 10.25 4.36
C LEU A 11 -9.26 9.02 4.54
N VAL A 12 -9.52 8.29 3.46
CA VAL A 12 -10.37 7.09 3.49
C VAL A 12 -9.50 5.86 3.66
N ASP A 13 -9.56 5.20 4.82
CA ASP A 13 -8.95 3.89 5.03
C ASP A 13 -9.93 2.78 4.61
N VAL A 14 -9.56 1.94 3.65
CA VAL A 14 -10.42 0.88 3.10
C VAL A 14 -10.51 -0.37 3.97
N ALA A 15 -9.85 -0.37 5.14
CA ALA A 15 -9.72 -1.49 6.06
C ALA A 15 -9.12 -2.73 5.40
N ALA A 16 -7.85 -3.01 5.70
CA ALA A 16 -7.13 -4.16 5.17
C ALA A 16 -7.56 -5.47 5.84
N THR A 17 -8.37 -6.27 5.15
CA THR A 17 -8.77 -7.60 5.62
C THR A 17 -7.74 -8.66 5.23
N PRO A 18 -7.59 -9.76 6.00
CA PRO A 18 -6.60 -10.80 5.70
C PRO A 18 -6.82 -11.45 4.33
N LEU A 19 -5.73 -11.95 3.72
CA LEU A 19 -5.81 -12.75 2.50
C LEU A 19 -6.68 -14.01 2.76
N GLY A 20 -7.65 -14.24 1.88
CA GLY A 20 -8.68 -15.29 2.04
C GLY A 20 -9.91 -14.87 2.85
N ALA A 21 -9.88 -13.70 3.51
CA ALA A 21 -10.95 -13.19 4.39
C ALA A 21 -11.56 -11.86 3.90
N GLY A 22 -11.44 -11.57 2.60
CA GLY A 22 -12.00 -10.35 1.99
C GLY A 22 -10.99 -9.36 1.42
N ALA A 23 -9.69 -9.68 1.43
CA ALA A 23 -8.65 -8.77 0.95
C ALA A 23 -8.94 -8.17 -0.43
N GLY A 24 -9.47 -8.97 -1.36
CA GLY A 24 -9.88 -8.49 -2.68
C GLY A 24 -10.98 -7.42 -2.67
N SER A 25 -11.90 -7.47 -1.70
CA SER A 25 -12.90 -6.42 -1.49
C SER A 25 -12.29 -5.14 -0.94
N SER A 26 -11.37 -5.25 0.02
CA SER A 26 -10.60 -4.09 0.53
C SER A 26 -9.82 -3.41 -0.62
N ILE A 27 -9.16 -4.20 -1.47
CA ILE A 27 -8.40 -3.68 -2.61
C ILE A 27 -9.33 -3.03 -3.65
N ARG A 28 -10.47 -3.65 -3.98
CA ARG A 28 -11.45 -3.04 -4.91
C ARG A 28 -12.01 -1.72 -4.39
N ALA A 29 -12.14 -1.56 -3.06
CA ALA A 29 -12.61 -0.32 -2.47
C ALA A 29 -11.68 0.87 -2.76
N VAL A 30 -10.38 0.65 -2.98
CA VAL A 30 -9.42 1.70 -3.39
C VAL A 30 -9.90 2.38 -4.68
N ILE A 31 -10.17 1.59 -5.71
CA ILE A 31 -10.66 2.08 -7.01
C ILE A 31 -12.06 2.68 -6.85
N ALA A 32 -12.94 2.02 -6.09
CA ALA A 32 -14.31 2.51 -5.92
C ALA A 32 -14.34 3.89 -5.26
N VAL A 33 -13.60 4.10 -4.17
CA VAL A 33 -13.52 5.38 -3.47
C VAL A 33 -12.94 6.45 -4.37
N LYS A 34 -11.84 6.15 -5.07
CA LYS A 34 -11.19 7.10 -5.97
C LYS A 34 -12.08 7.48 -7.14
N GLY A 35 -12.69 6.49 -7.80
CA GLY A 35 -13.54 6.70 -8.98
C GLY A 35 -14.87 7.38 -8.68
N HIS A 36 -15.49 7.13 -7.51
CA HIS A 36 -16.81 7.70 -7.19
C HIS A 36 -16.73 9.02 -6.44
N PHE A 37 -15.69 9.22 -5.62
CA PHE A 37 -15.61 10.37 -4.71
C PHE A 37 -14.39 11.26 -4.94
N GLY A 38 -13.37 10.79 -5.67
CA GLY A 38 -12.13 11.54 -5.88
C GLY A 38 -11.32 11.77 -4.60
N LEU A 39 -11.69 11.11 -3.48
CA LEU A 39 -11.05 11.32 -2.19
C LEU A 39 -9.71 10.58 -2.08
N PRO A 40 -8.75 11.09 -1.29
CA PRO A 40 -7.56 10.35 -0.95
C PRO A 40 -7.92 9.05 -0.21
N VAL A 41 -7.38 7.94 -0.69
CA VAL A 41 -7.70 6.60 -0.20
C VAL A 41 -6.42 5.82 0.12
N GLY A 42 -6.46 5.00 1.15
CA GLY A 42 -5.31 4.22 1.59
C GLY A 42 -5.68 3.15 2.60
N GLY A 43 -4.68 2.62 3.30
CA GLY A 43 -4.94 1.72 4.42
C GLY A 43 -3.71 1.04 4.99
N GLY A 44 -3.92 0.30 6.07
CA GLY A 44 -2.92 -0.54 6.73
C GLY A 44 -2.72 -1.90 6.08
N TYR A 45 -2.21 -1.91 4.85
CA TYR A 45 -2.16 -3.12 4.03
C TYR A 45 -1.25 -4.24 4.55
N HIS A 46 -0.26 -3.92 5.39
CA HIS A 46 0.56 -4.93 6.07
C HIS A 46 -0.30 -5.95 6.86
N ASN A 47 -1.51 -5.54 7.31
CA ASN A 47 -2.46 -6.43 7.98
C ASN A 47 -2.94 -7.58 7.09
N MET A 48 -2.95 -7.39 5.77
CA MET A 48 -3.34 -8.45 4.83
C MET A 48 -2.37 -9.63 4.89
N ALA A 49 -1.07 -9.34 4.95
CA ALA A 49 -0.01 -10.35 5.05
C ALA A 49 0.17 -10.85 6.49
N SER A 50 0.17 -9.96 7.47
CA SER A 50 0.46 -10.31 8.87
C SER A 50 -0.57 -11.25 9.47
N ALA A 51 -1.84 -11.09 9.07
CA ALA A 51 -2.95 -11.92 9.51
C ALA A 51 -3.22 -13.13 8.60
N TRP A 52 -2.49 -13.30 7.49
CA TRP A 52 -2.69 -14.42 6.55
C TRP A 52 -2.33 -15.78 7.18
N ASP A 53 -3.32 -16.65 7.36
CA ASP A 53 -3.18 -17.93 8.07
C ASP A 53 -2.14 -18.87 7.46
N TRP A 54 -2.10 -18.95 6.13
CA TRP A 54 -1.13 -19.79 5.44
C TRP A 54 0.30 -19.30 5.71
N MET A 55 0.57 -18.00 5.55
CA MET A 55 1.91 -17.43 5.78
C MET A 55 2.35 -17.56 7.25
N LYS A 56 1.43 -17.39 8.21
CA LYS A 56 1.69 -17.62 9.64
C LYS A 56 2.15 -19.05 9.93
N THR A 57 1.64 -20.02 9.18
CA THR A 57 2.02 -21.45 9.31
C THR A 57 3.29 -21.76 8.53
N TYR A 58 3.36 -21.33 7.28
CA TYR A 58 4.48 -21.57 6.38
C TYR A 58 5.81 -21.07 6.95
N LYS A 59 5.85 -19.82 7.46
CA LYS A 59 7.09 -19.27 8.02
C LYS A 59 7.59 -20.03 9.26
N LYS A 60 6.76 -20.80 9.96
CA LYS A 60 7.20 -21.59 11.13
C LYS A 60 8.12 -22.76 10.74
N GLN A 61 8.17 -23.15 9.47
CA GLN A 61 9.08 -24.19 8.97
C GLN A 61 10.55 -23.73 9.00
N PHE A 62 10.81 -22.44 9.17
CA PHE A 62 12.15 -21.88 9.21
C PHE A 62 12.60 -21.65 10.65
N GLU A 63 13.87 -21.94 10.93
CA GLU A 63 14.41 -21.98 12.29
C GLU A 63 14.65 -20.57 12.84
N THR A 64 15.28 -19.70 12.06
CA THR A 64 15.74 -18.39 12.53
C THR A 64 14.72 -17.28 12.23
N LYS A 65 14.74 -16.21 13.04
CA LYS A 65 13.88 -15.04 12.82
C LYS A 65 14.19 -14.37 11.49
N GLU A 66 15.45 -14.39 11.09
CA GLU A 66 15.98 -13.81 9.85
C GLU A 66 15.42 -14.56 8.64
N GLN A 67 15.42 -15.89 8.66
CA GLN A 67 14.80 -16.71 7.61
C GLN A 67 13.29 -16.44 7.52
N ARG A 68 12.61 -16.42 8.66
CA ARG A 68 11.17 -16.11 8.71
C ARG A 68 10.85 -14.73 8.13
N LYS A 69 11.68 -13.74 8.47
CA LYS A 69 11.54 -12.37 7.94
C LYS A 69 11.79 -12.35 6.44
N ALA A 70 12.83 -13.01 5.95
CA ALA A 70 13.16 -13.06 4.52
C ALA A 70 12.03 -13.66 3.66
N ILE A 71 11.31 -14.66 4.18
CA ILE A 71 10.17 -15.28 3.50
C ILE A 71 8.88 -14.44 3.61
N TYR A 72 8.69 -13.76 4.74
CA TYR A 72 7.50 -12.95 5.01
C TYR A 72 7.51 -11.59 4.30
N MET A 73 8.66 -10.90 4.31
CA MET A 73 8.78 -9.51 3.87
C MET A 73 8.36 -9.28 2.41
N PRO A 74 8.64 -10.18 1.44
CA PRO A 74 8.14 -9.99 0.07
C PRO A 74 6.61 -9.90 0.00
N SER A 75 5.89 -10.73 0.76
CA SER A 75 4.42 -10.65 0.83
C SER A 75 3.95 -9.41 1.58
N ASP A 76 4.61 -9.04 2.67
CA ASP A 76 4.30 -7.83 3.44
C ASP A 76 4.44 -6.56 2.60
N ILE A 77 5.58 -6.41 1.91
CA ILE A 77 5.83 -5.31 0.97
C ILE A 77 4.81 -5.37 -0.17
N GLY A 78 4.62 -6.54 -0.78
CA GLY A 78 3.68 -6.73 -1.89
C GLY A 78 2.24 -6.30 -1.57
N THR A 79 1.79 -6.52 -0.33
CA THR A 79 0.46 -6.05 0.08
C THR A 79 0.32 -4.54 0.09
N ASN A 80 1.42 -3.78 0.21
CA ASN A 80 1.41 -2.33 0.05
C ASN A 80 1.46 -1.93 -1.44
N LEU A 81 2.26 -2.61 -2.26
CA LEU A 81 2.44 -2.23 -3.68
C LEU A 81 1.18 -2.42 -4.53
N VAL A 82 0.45 -3.53 -4.32
CA VAL A 82 -0.79 -3.83 -5.07
C VAL A 82 -1.80 -2.66 -5.01
N PRO A 83 -2.21 -2.16 -3.83
CA PRO A 83 -3.14 -1.04 -3.76
C PRO A 83 -2.53 0.28 -4.26
N GLN A 84 -1.21 0.48 -4.16
CA GLN A 84 -0.54 1.67 -4.72
C GLN A 84 -0.74 1.75 -6.23
N ILE A 85 -0.50 0.63 -6.94
CA ILE A 85 -0.75 0.53 -8.38
C ILE A 85 -2.21 0.84 -8.72
N LEU A 86 -3.15 0.47 -7.85
CA LEU A 86 -4.58 0.72 -8.03
C LEU A 86 -5.03 2.12 -7.60
N GLY A 87 -4.08 3.01 -7.27
CA GLY A 87 -4.33 4.42 -6.98
C GLY A 87 -4.45 4.75 -5.49
N SER A 88 -3.99 3.89 -4.58
CA SER A 88 -3.86 4.23 -3.17
C SER A 88 -2.88 5.39 -2.95
N ASN A 89 -3.30 6.42 -2.20
CA ASN A 89 -2.52 7.62 -1.89
C ASN A 89 -1.59 7.45 -0.68
N PHE A 90 -1.93 6.58 0.27
CA PHE A 90 -1.13 6.36 1.46
C PHE A 90 -1.16 4.90 1.91
N GLN A 91 -0.13 4.47 2.64
CA GLN A 91 0.06 3.11 3.12
C GLN A 91 0.51 3.15 4.58
N LEU A 92 -0.19 2.45 5.47
CA LEU A 92 0.33 2.16 6.81
C LEU A 92 1.07 0.82 6.72
N PHE A 93 2.36 0.89 6.37
CA PHE A 93 3.18 -0.26 5.96
C PHE A 93 3.63 -1.17 7.10
N GLY A 94 3.21 -0.91 8.33
CA GLY A 94 3.54 -1.72 9.49
C GLY A 94 4.70 -1.14 10.30
N PRO A 95 5.57 -1.99 10.90
CA PRO A 95 6.63 -1.53 11.78
C PRO A 95 7.61 -0.57 11.10
N ILE A 96 7.98 0.51 11.78
CA ILE A 96 8.87 1.56 11.25
C ILE A 96 10.25 1.01 10.86
N GLU A 97 10.69 -0.08 11.49
CA GLU A 97 11.96 -0.77 11.21
C GLU A 97 12.01 -1.36 9.80
N ASN A 98 10.86 -1.49 9.11
CA ASN A 98 10.79 -1.95 7.73
C ASN A 98 11.00 -0.83 6.71
N THR A 99 11.20 0.43 7.13
CA THR A 99 11.37 1.60 6.25
C THR A 99 12.38 1.33 5.14
N ASN A 100 13.58 0.84 5.49
CA ASN A 100 14.66 0.57 4.52
C ASN A 100 14.33 -0.51 3.48
N THR A 101 13.32 -1.34 3.74
CA THR A 101 12.86 -2.39 2.81
C THR A 101 11.60 -1.99 2.04
N VAL A 102 10.72 -1.18 2.63
CA VAL A 102 9.45 -0.76 2.01
C VAL A 102 9.66 0.44 1.09
N PHE A 103 10.40 1.46 1.53
CA PHE A 103 10.51 2.73 0.81
C PHE A 103 11.11 2.58 -0.60
N PRO A 104 12.16 1.78 -0.82
CA PRO A 104 12.66 1.56 -2.18
C PRO A 104 11.60 0.90 -3.09
N ALA A 105 10.79 -0.02 -2.56
CA ALA A 105 9.74 -0.70 -3.33
C ALA A 105 8.56 0.22 -3.65
N THR A 106 8.14 1.05 -2.68
CA THR A 106 7.12 2.09 -2.87
C THR A 106 7.61 3.15 -3.86
N ALA A 107 8.86 3.63 -3.75
CA ALA A 107 9.45 4.61 -4.65
C ALA A 107 9.54 4.09 -6.10
N MET A 108 9.93 2.82 -6.29
CA MET A 108 9.90 2.15 -7.59
C MET A 108 8.49 2.19 -8.20
N THR A 109 7.47 1.90 -7.40
CA THR A 109 6.07 1.93 -7.86
C THR A 109 5.62 3.35 -8.22
N ASP A 110 5.99 4.35 -7.43
CA ASP A 110 5.70 5.76 -7.73
C ASP A 110 6.37 6.22 -9.03
N ILE A 111 7.61 5.79 -9.30
CA ILE A 111 8.31 6.09 -10.56
C ILE A 111 7.52 5.53 -11.75
N ILE A 112 7.13 4.26 -11.70
CA ILE A 112 6.33 3.61 -12.75
C ILE A 112 4.98 4.34 -12.93
N LEU A 113 4.33 4.72 -11.83
CA LEU A 113 3.08 5.48 -11.88
C LEU A 113 3.26 6.88 -12.48
N ALA A 114 4.39 7.54 -12.25
CA ALA A 114 4.70 8.84 -12.83
C ALA A 114 5.04 8.77 -14.32
N GLU A 115 5.69 7.71 -14.77
CA GLU A 115 5.88 7.43 -16.21
C GLU A 115 4.50 7.29 -16.88
N ASN A 116 3.62 6.45 -16.31
CA ASN A 116 2.25 6.30 -16.80
C ASN A 116 1.47 7.63 -16.78
N ALA A 117 1.60 8.42 -15.71
CA ALA A 117 0.93 9.71 -15.60
C ALA A 117 1.33 10.65 -16.75
N LYS A 118 2.62 10.74 -17.06
CA LYS A 118 3.13 11.54 -18.18
C LYS A 118 2.59 11.05 -19.53
N GLU A 119 2.57 9.73 -19.76
CA GLU A 119 2.02 9.14 -21.00
C GLU A 119 0.51 9.40 -21.15
N LEU A 120 -0.21 9.50 -20.04
CA LEU A 120 -1.64 9.84 -20.00
C LEU A 120 -1.91 11.35 -20.03
N GLY A 121 -0.87 12.19 -20.20
CA GLY A 121 -1.00 13.64 -20.27
C GLY A 121 -1.22 14.34 -18.93
N LEU A 122 -0.82 13.71 -17.82
CA LEU A 122 -0.82 14.29 -16.48
C LEU A 122 0.56 14.85 -16.12
N GLU A 123 0.58 15.80 -15.19
CA GLU A 123 1.78 16.43 -14.68
C GLU A 123 2.12 15.94 -13.26
N ILE A 124 3.41 15.92 -12.95
CA ILE A 124 3.91 15.60 -11.61
C ILE A 124 4.14 16.91 -10.87
N GLU A 125 3.26 17.19 -9.91
CA GLU A 125 3.21 18.49 -9.21
C GLU A 125 4.34 18.69 -8.20
N ASP A 126 4.90 17.62 -7.63
CA ASP A 126 5.92 17.70 -6.58
C ASP A 126 7.33 17.52 -7.16
N GLU A 127 8.19 18.54 -7.00
CA GLU A 127 9.61 18.47 -7.39
C GLU A 127 10.39 17.39 -6.63
N ASN A 128 9.89 16.94 -5.48
CA ASN A 128 10.46 15.89 -4.66
C ASN A 128 9.90 14.50 -4.96
N HIS A 129 9.10 14.36 -6.03
CA HIS A 129 8.61 13.06 -6.48
C HIS A 129 9.79 12.10 -6.77
N PRO A 130 9.68 10.80 -6.43
CA PRO A 130 10.76 9.81 -6.63
C PRO A 130 11.40 9.83 -8.02
N ILE A 131 10.61 10.01 -9.08
CA ILE A 131 11.10 10.10 -10.47
C ILE A 131 12.11 11.24 -10.71
N ASN A 132 12.05 12.32 -9.93
CA ASN A 132 12.93 13.49 -10.08
C ASN A 132 14.19 13.39 -9.19
N LYS A 133 14.27 12.37 -8.32
CA LYS A 133 15.35 12.21 -7.33
C LYS A 133 16.16 10.94 -7.53
N LEU A 134 15.56 9.91 -8.11
CA LEU A 134 16.13 8.56 -8.20
C LEU A 134 16.39 8.11 -9.65
N VAL A 135 16.07 8.94 -10.64
CA VAL A 135 16.28 8.72 -12.08
C VAL A 135 16.96 9.93 -12.69
#